data_AF-A0A382XLX6-F1
#
_entry.id   AF-A0A382XLX6-F1
#
_cell.length_a   1.000
_cell.length_b   1.000
_cell.length_c   1.000
_cell.angle_alpha   90.00
_cell.angle_beta   90.00
_cell.angle_gamma   90.00
#
_symmetry.space_group_name_H-M   'P 1'
#
loop_
_entity.id
_entity.type
_entity.pdbx_description
1 polymer ?
#
loop_
_entity_poly.entity_id
_entity_poly.type
_entity_poly.pdbx_seq_one_letter_code
_entity_poly.pdbx_strand_id
1 'polypeptide(L)'
;MSASGENHSPLEQFEITPFVHFEVGSVDLAFTNSSLAMVITIAVITLFLTLSVNTRSIIPSRVQLISELSYGFIAQLLKDTVGEQGRKYFPFVFT
;
A
#
# COMPACT_ATOMS: atom_id res chain seq x y z
N MET A 1 43.03 8.48 8.05
CA MET A 1 42.96 8.13 6.62
C MET A 1 42.22 6.81 6.51
N SER A 2 40.89 6.85 6.42
CA SER A 2 40.08 5.66 6.20
C SER A 2 39.81 5.60 4.70
N ALA A 3 40.16 4.45 4.13
CA ALA A 3 40.27 4.22 2.71
C ALA A 3 38.94 4.40 1.97
N SER A 4 39.06 4.87 0.73
CA SER A 4 38.03 4.91 -0.29
C SER A 4 37.32 3.56 -0.43
N GLY A 5 36.16 3.42 0.21
CA GLY A 5 35.11 2.49 -0.22
C GLY A 5 34.22 3.23 -1.21
N GLU A 6 33.81 2.54 -2.27
CA GLU A 6 32.99 3.07 -3.36
C GLU A 6 31.81 3.94 -2.89
N ASN A 7 31.39 4.90 -3.73
CA ASN A 7 30.30 5.86 -3.49
C ASN A 7 28.90 5.22 -3.33
N HIS A 8 28.77 4.11 -2.61
CA HIS A 8 27.50 3.46 -2.31
C HIS A 8 27.47 3.12 -0.81
N SER A 9 27.02 4.09 -0.03
CA SER A 9 26.55 3.77 1.32
C SER A 9 25.28 2.92 1.17
N PRO A 10 25.13 1.79 1.88
CA PRO A 10 23.90 0.98 1.81
C PRO A 10 22.63 1.73 2.25
N LEU A 11 22.79 2.91 2.88
CA LEU A 11 21.70 3.78 3.30
C LEU A 11 21.27 4.81 2.24
N GLU A 12 22.09 5.03 1.21
CA GLU A 12 21.83 6.03 0.16
C GLU A 12 20.52 5.75 -0.60
N GLN A 13 20.17 4.47 -0.78
CA GLN A 13 18.90 4.05 -1.39
C GLN A 13 17.64 4.48 -0.61
N PHE A 14 17.79 4.87 0.66
CA PHE A 14 16.68 5.32 1.52
C PHE A 14 16.66 6.85 1.71
N GLU A 15 17.54 7.58 1.03
CA GLU A 15 17.52 9.03 1.09
C GLU A 15 16.20 9.58 0.51
N ILE A 16 15.64 10.56 1.23
CA ILE A 16 14.41 11.22 0.83
C ILE A 16 14.78 12.46 0.03
N THR A 17 14.48 12.44 -1.27
CA THR A 17 14.74 13.56 -2.17
C THR A 17 13.43 14.26 -2.52
N PRO A 18 13.33 15.58 -2.31
CA PRO A 18 12.17 16.35 -2.74
C PRO A 18 12.23 16.60 -4.25
N PHE A 19 11.12 16.41 -4.95
CA PHE A 19 10.98 16.70 -6.37
C PHE A 19 10.38 18.07 -6.62
N VAL A 20 9.34 18.42 -5.87
CA VAL A 20 8.61 19.69 -6.02
C VAL A 20 8.31 20.24 -4.64
N HIS A 21 8.62 21.51 -4.41
CA HIS A 21 8.32 22.20 -3.16
C HIS A 21 7.04 23.02 -3.37
N PHE A 22 6.07 22.85 -2.47
CA PHE A 22 4.83 23.62 -2.48
C PHE A 22 4.71 24.35 -1.15
N GLU A 23 4.96 25.65 -1.15
CA GLU A 23 4.78 26.48 0.03
C GLU A 23 3.30 26.84 0.19
N VAL A 24 2.67 26.36 1.27
CA VAL A 24 1.32 26.76 1.67
C VAL A 24 1.42 27.53 2.99
N GLY A 25 1.37 28.85 2.91
CA GLY A 25 1.56 29.72 4.07
C GLY A 25 2.99 29.67 4.61
N SER A 26 3.17 29.15 5.83
CA SER A 26 4.48 28.96 6.46
C SER A 26 4.95 27.50 6.48
N VAL A 27 4.24 26.60 5.80
CA VAL A 27 4.55 25.16 5.76
C VAL A 27 4.97 24.79 4.34
N ASP A 28 6.16 24.20 4.21
CA ASP A 28 6.64 23.64 2.96
C ASP A 28 6.14 22.20 2.82
N LEU A 29 5.23 21.98 1.88
CA LEU A 29 4.71 20.67 1.50
C LEU A 29 5.49 20.18 0.28
N ALA A 30 6.67 19.61 0.51
CA ALA A 30 7.47 19.03 -0.55
C ALA A 30 6.93 17.65 -0.99
N PHE A 31 6.73 17.46 -2.29
CA PHE A 31 6.45 16.16 -2.88
C PHE A 31 7.77 15.41 -3.09
N THR A 32 7.96 14.33 -2.32
CA THR A 32 9.21 13.54 -2.26
C THR A 32 9.13 12.23 -3.04
N ASN A 33 10.28 11.57 -3.22
CA ASN A 33 10.35 10.17 -3.69
C ASN A 33 9.46 9.21 -2.86
N SER A 34 9.43 9.36 -1.54
CA SER A 34 8.55 8.57 -0.67
C SER A 34 7.07 8.87 -0.92
N SER A 35 6.72 10.15 -1.17
CA SER A 35 5.36 10.54 -1.53
C SER A 35 4.91 9.95 -2.88
N LEU A 36 5.81 9.94 -3.87
CA LEU A 36 5.56 9.29 -5.16
C LEU A 36 5.32 7.79 -5.01
N ALA A 37 6.14 7.10 -4.22
CA ALA A 37 5.98 5.68 -3.95
C ALA A 37 4.62 5.39 -3.30
N MET A 38 4.19 6.19 -2.31
CA MET A 38 2.88 6.05 -1.68
C MET A 38 1.73 6.21 -2.69
N VAL A 39 1.80 7.19 -3.59
CA VAL A 39 0.78 7.39 -4.65
C VAL A 39 0.72 6.18 -5.59
N ILE A 40 1.88 5.67 -6.02
CA ILE A 40 1.95 4.46 -6.87
C ILE A 40 1.34 3.26 -6.15
N THR A 41 1.66 3.06 -4.86
CA THR A 41 1.08 1.97 -4.06
C THR A 41 -0.44 2.05 -4.01
N ILE A 42 -1.01 3.23 -3.71
CA ILE A 42 -2.47 3.43 -3.68
C ILE A 42 -3.08 3.13 -5.06
N ALA A 43 -2.46 3.63 -6.14
CA ALA A 43 -2.95 3.40 -7.49
C ALA A 43 -2.94 1.91 -7.86
N VAL A 44 -1.86 1.18 -7.54
CA VAL A 44 -1.72 -0.25 -7.81
C VAL A 44 -2.74 -1.06 -7.02
N ILE A 45 -2.90 -0.81 -5.71
CA ILE A 45 -3.86 -1.52 -4.86
C ILE A 45 -5.29 -1.27 -5.35
N THR A 46 -5.63 -0.01 -5.64
CA THR A 46 -6.97 0.36 -6.13
C THR A 46 -7.27 -0.30 -7.46
N LEU A 47 -6.32 -0.27 -8.40
CA LEU A 47 -6.47 -0.89 -9.71
C LEU A 47 -6.59 -2.41 -9.59
N PHE A 48 -5.74 -3.04 -8.78
CA PHE A 48 -5.79 -4.48 -8.54
C PHE A 48 -7.15 -4.91 -7.99
N LEU A 49 -7.64 -4.27 -6.93
CA LEU A 49 -8.93 -4.61 -6.33
C LEU A 49 -10.09 -4.37 -7.31
N THR A 50 -10.07 -3.24 -8.03
CA THR A 50 -11.13 -2.90 -9.00
C THR A 50 -11.18 -3.88 -10.17
N LEU A 51 -10.02 -4.28 -10.70
CA LEU A 51 -9.94 -5.23 -11.82
C LEU A 51 -10.17 -6.68 -11.39
N SER A 52 -9.84 -7.01 -10.14
CA SER A 52 -10.01 -8.35 -9.60
C SER A 52 -11.48 -8.68 -9.33
N VAL A 53 -12.28 -7.69 -8.92
CA VAL A 53 -13.72 -7.88 -8.65
C VAL A 53 -14.48 -7.89 -9.98
N ASN A 54 -14.81 -9.08 -10.48
CA ASN A 54 -15.64 -9.25 -11.68
C ASN A 54 -17.07 -9.71 -11.31
N THR A 55 -18.03 -8.79 -11.40
CA THR A 55 -19.44 -9.05 -11.05
C THR A 55 -20.19 -9.94 -12.06
N ARG A 56 -19.63 -10.20 -13.25
CA ARG A 56 -20.37 -10.87 -14.36
C ARG A 56 -20.02 -12.34 -14.56
N SER A 57 -19.05 -12.89 -13.82
CA SER A 57 -18.64 -14.29 -14.00
C SER A 57 -19.13 -15.16 -12.84
N ILE A 58 -19.87 -16.23 -13.16
CA ILE A 58 -20.26 -17.26 -12.19
C ILE A 58 -19.06 -18.13 -11.79
N ILE A 59 -18.08 -18.28 -12.68
CA ILE A 59 -16.84 -19.01 -12.42
C ILE A 59 -15.73 -17.99 -12.12
N PRO A 60 -15.08 -18.03 -10.95
CA PRO A 60 -14.08 -17.05 -10.56
C PRO A 60 -12.83 -17.17 -11.43
N SER A 61 -12.27 -16.02 -11.81
CA SER A 61 -10.96 -15.97 -12.48
C SER A 61 -9.82 -16.15 -11.48
N ARG A 62 -8.60 -16.46 -11.95
CA ARG A 62 -7.42 -16.63 -11.08
C ARG A 62 -7.13 -15.41 -10.22
N VAL A 63 -7.30 -14.21 -10.77
CA VAL A 63 -7.02 -12.94 -10.05
C VAL A 63 -8.13 -12.62 -9.05
N GLN A 64 -9.38 -12.96 -9.38
CA GLN A 64 -10.52 -12.86 -8.45
C GLN A 64 -10.34 -13.81 -7.26
N LEU A 65 -9.87 -15.03 -7.50
CA LEU A 65 -9.62 -15.99 -6.43
C LEU A 65 -8.58 -15.46 -5.41
N ILE A 66 -7.55 -14.75 -5.87
CA ILE A 66 -6.55 -14.15 -4.97
C ILE A 66 -7.21 -13.11 -4.05
N SER A 67 -8.03 -12.20 -4.59
CA SER A 67 -8.69 -11.17 -3.77
C SER A 67 -9.74 -11.75 -2.83
N GLU A 68 -10.51 -12.75 -3.28
CA GLU A 68 -11.48 -13.46 -2.46
C GLU A 68 -10.81 -14.21 -1.30
N LEU A 69 -9.67 -14.86 -1.54
CA LEU A 69 -8.90 -15.51 -0.48
C LEU A 69 -8.35 -14.51 0.53
N SER A 70 -7.82 -13.36 0.09
CA SER A 70 -7.38 -12.30 1.00
C SER A 70 -8.52 -11.75 1.85
N TYR A 71 -9.69 -11.50 1.23
CA TYR A 71 -10.89 -11.06 1.94
C TYR A 71 -11.33 -12.08 2.99
N GLY A 72 -11.43 -13.36 2.59
CA GLY A 72 -11.84 -14.45 3.46
C GLY A 72 -10.87 -14.66 4.63
N PHE A 73 -9.57 -14.58 4.36
CA PHE A 73 -8.52 -14.67 5.37
C PHE A 73 -8.65 -13.58 6.44
N ILE A 74 -8.79 -12.31 6.03
CA ILE A 74 -8.91 -11.18 6.96
C ILE A 74 -10.23 -11.25 7.75
N ALA A 75 -11.33 -11.63 7.09
CA ALA A 75 -12.63 -11.77 7.73
C ALA A 75 -12.60 -12.88 8.81
N GLN A 76 -11.94 -13.99 8.50
CA GLN A 76 -11.77 -15.09 9.43
C GLN A 76 -10.85 -14.70 10.59
N LEU A 77 -9.72 -14.03 10.32
CA LEU A 77 -8.80 -13.51 11.33
C LEU A 77 -9.52 -12.58 12.31
N LEU A 78 -10.32 -11.65 11.81
CA LEU A 78 -11.10 -10.73 12.64
C LEU A 78 -12.16 -11.46 13.49
N LYS A 79 -12.84 -12.44 12.89
CA LYS A 79 -13.82 -13.26 13.61
C LYS A 79 -13.14 -14.05 14.74
N ASP A 80 -11.96 -14.60 14.50
CA ASP A 80 -11.26 -15.43 15.48
C ASP A 80 -10.60 -14.59 16.58
N THR A 81 -10.18 -13.36 16.27
CA THR A 81 -9.50 -12.47 17.23
C THR A 81 -10.48 -11.63 18.06
N VAL A 82 -11.56 -11.12 17.45
CA VAL A 82 -12.47 -10.13 18.05
C VAL A 82 -13.91 -10.67 18.21
N GLY A 83 -14.28 -11.71 17.46
CA GLY A 83 -15.66 -12.20 17.41
C GLY A 83 -16.53 -11.42 16.42
N GLU A 84 -17.86 -11.59 16.49
CA GLU A 84 -18.79 -11.00 15.51
C GLU A 84 -18.74 -9.46 15.44
N GLN A 85 -18.37 -8.80 16.53
CA GLN A 85 -18.24 -7.34 16.59
C GLN A 85 -17.06 -6.81 15.77
N GLY A 86 -16.10 -7.68 15.39
CA GLY A 86 -14.93 -7.33 14.61
C GLY A 86 -15.24 -6.89 13.17
N ARG A 87 -16.42 -7.24 12.63
CA ARG A 87 -16.81 -6.85 11.25
C ARG A 87 -16.81 -5.34 11.02
N LYS A 88 -17.07 -4.55 12.06
CA LYS A 88 -17.09 -3.08 11.98
C LYS A 88 -15.72 -2.49 11.62
N TYR A 89 -14.65 -3.19 12.00
CA TYR A 89 -13.27 -2.78 11.76
C TYR A 89 -12.69 -3.43 10.50
N PHE A 90 -13.46 -4.25 9.79
CA PHE A 90 -12.99 -4.93 8.58
C PHE A 90 -12.40 -3.97 7.55
N PRO A 91 -13.05 -2.84 7.18
CA PRO A 91 -12.48 -1.92 6.20
C PRO A 91 -11.12 -1.39 6.62
N PHE A 92 -10.95 -1.06 7.91
CA PHE A 92 -9.70 -0.53 8.45
C PHE A 92 -8.55 -1.55 8.45
N VAL A 93 -8.85 -2.84 8.70
CA VAL A 93 -7.83 -3.90 8.70
C VAL A 93 -7.51 -4.39 7.29
N PHE A 94 -8.46 -4.24 6.36
CA PHE A 94 -8.30 -4.69 4.97
C PHE A 94 -7.46 -3.72 4.12
N THR A 95 -7.44 -2.43 4.45
CA THR A 95 -6.68 -1.38 3.76
C THR A 95 -5.35 -1.09 4.44
#